data_AF-A0A7J6S7L6-F1
#
_entry.id   AF-A0A7J6S7L6-F1
#
_cell.length_a   1.000
_cell.length_b   1.000
_cell.length_c   1.000
_cell.angle_alpha   90.00
_cell.angle_beta   90.00
_cell.angle_gamma   90.00
#
_symmetry.space_group_name_H-M   'P 1'
#
loop_
_entity.id
_entity.type
_entity.pdbx_description
1 polymer ?
#
loop_
_entity_poly.entity_id
_entity_poly.type
_entity_poly.pdbx_seq_one_letter_code
_entity_poly.pdbx_strand_id
1 'polypeptide(L)'
;MGLPNRQQNLECIASATEALTSALDRVGLSESFLVWGSLLGWYRHEGGIIPWDFDGDVAVMKESCNATFDALRAKGSGTTAVDAELPRGFHIVTLTDGGVSRDLDTFLGCEVLELRLEPDWPWFGGRMCYTDIWFLDHESSEGAAYQSDSDVPSSR
;
A
#
# COMPACT_ATOMS: atom_id res chain seq x y z
N MET A 1 7.48 -22.23 -14.90
CA MET A 1 7.89 -20.83 -14.67
C MET A 1 9.00 -20.86 -13.63
N GLY A 2 10.15 -20.24 -13.90
CA GLY A 2 11.19 -20.09 -12.87
C GLY A 2 10.68 -19.15 -11.78
N LEU A 3 10.95 -19.48 -10.51
CA LEU A 3 10.66 -18.56 -9.41
C LEU A 3 11.34 -17.21 -9.71
N PRO A 4 10.67 -16.07 -9.47
CA PRO A 4 11.29 -14.76 -9.62
C PRO A 4 12.63 -14.70 -8.88
N ASN A 5 13.66 -14.10 -9.48
CA ASN A 5 14.89 -13.82 -8.76
C ASN A 5 14.53 -12.98 -7.53
N ARG A 6 14.86 -13.51 -6.34
CA ARG A 6 14.50 -12.90 -5.05
C ARG A 6 14.98 -11.45 -4.95
N GLN A 7 16.18 -11.17 -5.44
CA GLN A 7 16.73 -9.82 -5.48
C GLN A 7 15.85 -8.88 -6.32
N GLN A 8 15.44 -9.32 -7.52
CA GLN A 8 14.61 -8.51 -8.40
C GLN A 8 13.21 -8.27 -7.81
N ASN A 9 12.69 -9.19 -6.99
CA ASN A 9 11.43 -8.97 -6.29
C ASN A 9 11.58 -7.89 -5.21
N LEU A 10 12.65 -7.95 -4.41
CA LEU A 10 12.95 -6.96 -3.39
C LEU A 10 13.18 -5.57 -4.00
N GLU A 11 13.90 -5.48 -5.13
CA GLU A 11 14.09 -4.22 -5.88
C GLU A 11 12.76 -3.67 -6.40
N CYS A 12 11.84 -4.53 -6.83
CA CYS A 12 10.50 -4.17 -7.29
C CYS A 12 9.66 -3.59 -6.15
N ILE A 13 9.63 -4.26 -4.99
CA ILE A 13 8.91 -3.78 -3.80
C ILE A 13 9.46 -2.42 -3.36
N ALA A 14 10.78 -2.28 -3.25
CA ALA A 14 11.40 -1.00 -2.86
C ALA A 14 11.02 0.13 -3.82
N SER A 15 11.05 -0.14 -5.12
CA SER A 15 10.67 0.83 -6.16
C SER A 15 9.18 1.20 -6.07
N ALA A 16 8.31 0.22 -5.80
CA ALA A 16 6.88 0.46 -5.59
C ALA A 16 6.64 1.32 -4.35
N THR A 17 7.28 1.00 -3.22
CA THR A 17 7.15 1.76 -1.97
C THR A 17 7.66 3.19 -2.12
N GLU A 18 8.80 3.40 -2.80
CA GLU A 18 9.32 4.74 -3.09
C GLU A 18 8.40 5.53 -4.03
N ALA A 19 7.89 4.90 -5.09
CA ALA A 19 6.96 5.52 -6.01
C ALA A 19 5.67 5.96 -5.31
N LEU A 20 5.11 5.08 -4.47
CA LEU A 20 3.91 5.36 -3.69
C LEU A 20 4.13 6.52 -2.71
N THR A 21 5.14 6.43 -1.85
CA THR A 21 5.41 7.48 -0.84
C THR A 21 5.67 8.83 -1.50
N SER A 22 6.35 8.85 -2.64
CA SER A 22 6.56 10.07 -3.44
C SER A 22 5.25 10.63 -4.02
N ALA A 23 4.34 9.78 -4.50
CA ALA A 23 3.05 10.22 -5.01
C ALA A 23 2.14 10.75 -3.88
N LEU A 24 2.14 10.08 -2.72
CA LEU A 24 1.42 10.52 -1.53
C LEU A 24 1.89 11.90 -1.06
N ASP A 25 3.21 12.13 -1.01
CA ASP A 25 3.78 13.45 -0.67
C ASP A 25 3.28 14.55 -1.63
N ARG A 26 3.26 14.29 -2.94
CA ARG A 26 2.83 15.25 -3.96
C ARG A 26 1.36 15.63 -3.88
N VAL A 27 0.50 14.72 -3.42
CA VAL A 27 -0.94 15.00 -3.24
C VAL A 27 -1.26 15.60 -1.87
N GLY A 28 -0.27 15.78 -0.99
CA GLY A 28 -0.44 16.39 0.33
C GLY A 28 -0.55 15.39 1.50
N LEU A 29 -0.25 14.11 1.27
CA LEU A 29 -0.20 13.05 2.29
C LEU A 29 1.23 12.76 2.73
N SER A 30 1.99 13.82 3.02
CA SER A 30 3.40 13.76 3.44
C SER A 30 3.62 13.12 4.81
N GLU A 31 2.57 13.02 5.62
CA GLU A 31 2.55 12.30 6.90
C GLU A 31 2.37 10.78 6.72
N SER A 32 2.50 10.26 5.50
CA SER A 32 2.56 8.81 5.29
C SER A 32 3.83 8.21 5.92
N PHE A 33 3.73 6.96 6.41
CA PHE A 33 4.84 6.29 7.10
C PHE A 33 4.89 4.80 6.80
N LEU A 34 6.08 4.21 6.84
CA LEU A 34 6.24 2.76 6.73
C LEU A 34 5.62 2.07 7.97
N VAL A 35 4.99 0.92 7.77
CA VAL A 35 4.43 0.11 8.85
C VAL A 35 4.92 -1.34 8.78
N TRP A 36 4.69 -2.08 9.87
CA TRP A 36 4.94 -3.53 9.99
C TRP A 36 6.30 -4.03 9.45
N GLY A 37 6.28 -5.00 8.53
CA GLY A 37 7.46 -5.61 7.95
C GLY A 37 8.34 -4.60 7.21
N SER A 38 7.71 -3.63 6.54
CA SER A 38 8.40 -2.56 5.82
C SER A 38 9.19 -1.64 6.75
N LEU A 39 8.57 -1.18 7.85
CA LEU A 39 9.27 -0.38 8.85
C LEU A 39 10.39 -1.17 9.54
N LEU A 40 10.11 -2.43 9.89
CA LEU A 40 11.07 -3.31 10.55
C LEU A 40 12.27 -3.61 9.66
N GLY A 41 12.03 -3.88 8.38
CA GLY A 41 13.05 -4.09 7.36
C GLY A 41 13.92 -2.86 7.22
N TRP A 42 13.29 -1.70 7.02
CA TRP A 42 13.99 -0.42 6.88
C TRP A 42 14.94 -0.17 8.05
N TYR A 43 14.45 -0.37 9.29
CA TYR A 43 15.24 -0.19 10.49
C TYR A 43 16.39 -1.21 10.63
N ARG A 44 16.14 -2.49 10.35
CA ARG A 44 17.13 -3.57 10.53
C ARG A 44 18.19 -3.63 9.43
N HIS A 45 17.88 -3.11 8.25
CA HIS A 45 18.66 -3.32 7.04
C HIS A 45 19.08 -2.00 6.36
N GLU A 46 19.27 -0.92 7.13
CA GLU A 46 19.77 0.37 6.63
C GLU A 46 18.97 0.91 5.43
N GLY A 47 17.64 0.83 5.53
CA GLY A 47 16.72 1.20 4.46
C GLY A 47 16.30 0.07 3.52
N GLY A 48 16.75 -1.17 3.77
CA GLY A 48 16.37 -2.35 3.00
C GLY A 48 15.03 -2.97 3.39
N ILE A 49 14.63 -4.00 2.64
CA ILE A 49 13.43 -4.80 2.87
C ILE A 49 13.81 -6.13 3.52
N ILE A 50 12.91 -6.74 4.31
CA ILE A 50 13.12 -8.06 4.87
C ILE A 50 13.35 -9.08 3.74
N PRO A 51 14.46 -9.86 3.75
CA PRO A 51 14.81 -10.71 2.62
C PRO A 51 13.84 -11.83 2.27
N TRP A 52 12.76 -12.05 3.03
CA TRP A 52 11.66 -12.98 2.74
C TRP A 52 10.26 -12.32 2.60
N ASP A 53 10.14 -10.98 2.66
CA ASP A 53 8.88 -10.26 2.38
C ASP A 53 8.42 -10.37 0.92
N PHE A 54 7.13 -10.22 0.68
CA PHE A 54 6.54 -10.30 -0.66
C PHE A 54 5.92 -8.98 -1.12
N ASP A 55 5.81 -8.02 -0.22
CA ASP A 55 5.15 -6.73 -0.37
C ASP A 55 5.83 -5.64 0.47
N GLY A 56 5.35 -4.41 0.28
CA GLY A 56 5.65 -3.26 1.12
C GLY A 56 4.37 -2.72 1.75
N ASP A 57 4.50 -1.96 2.83
CA ASP A 57 3.38 -1.40 3.57
C ASP A 57 3.65 0.06 3.94
N VAL A 58 2.74 0.93 3.53
CA VAL A 58 2.69 2.34 3.91
C VAL A 58 1.36 2.60 4.59
N ALA A 59 1.36 3.39 5.65
CA ALA A 59 0.15 3.86 6.28
C ALA A 59 -0.03 5.37 6.13
N VAL A 60 -1.29 5.79 6.13
CA VAL A 60 -1.74 7.18 6.19
C VAL A 60 -2.81 7.27 7.28
N MET A 61 -2.82 8.36 8.04
CA MET A 61 -3.90 8.60 9.00
C MET A 61 -5.21 8.90 8.27
N LYS A 62 -6.31 8.24 8.64
CA LYS A 62 -7.64 8.44 8.02
C LYS A 62 -8.08 9.90 8.03
N GLU A 63 -7.83 10.62 9.13
CA GLU A 63 -8.17 12.04 9.23
C GLU A 63 -7.46 12.88 8.15
N SER A 64 -6.14 12.73 8.02
CA SER A 64 -5.33 13.43 7.02
C SER A 64 -5.74 13.06 5.59
N CYS A 65 -5.98 11.76 5.38
CA CYS A 65 -6.48 11.22 4.12
C CYS A 65 -7.82 11.82 3.71
N ASN A 66 -8.81 11.83 4.62
CA ASN A 66 -10.14 12.36 4.35
C ASN A 66 -10.09 13.86 4.05
N ALA A 67 -9.37 14.63 4.86
CA ALA A 67 -9.20 16.06 4.64
C ALA A 67 -8.57 16.38 3.27
N THR A 68 -7.56 15.59 2.88
CA THR A 68 -6.86 15.77 1.60
C THR A 68 -7.75 15.43 0.41
N PHE A 69 -8.43 14.28 0.44
CA PHE A 69 -9.29 13.87 -0.66
C PHE A 69 -10.54 14.76 -0.78
N ASP A 70 -11.07 15.30 0.31
CA ASP A 70 -12.15 16.28 0.24
C ASP A 70 -11.68 17.58 -0.44
N ALA A 71 -10.47 18.04 -0.13
CA ALA A 71 -9.87 19.19 -0.80
C ALA A 71 -9.60 18.94 -2.30
N LEU A 72 -9.22 17.70 -2.67
CA LEU A 72 -9.03 17.30 -4.07
C LEU A 72 -10.36 17.21 -4.83
N ARG A 73 -11.41 16.65 -4.21
CA ARG A 73 -12.79 16.59 -4.76
C ARG A 73 -13.38 17.95 -5.00
N ALA A 74 -13.17 18.90 -4.09
CA ALA A 74 -13.59 20.28 -4.28
C ALA A 74 -12.95 20.93 -5.52
N LYS A 75 -11.80 20.41 -5.99
CA LYS A 75 -11.10 20.84 -7.21
C LYS A 75 -11.42 19.97 -8.44
N GLY A 76 -12.35 19.03 -8.33
CA GLY A 76 -12.72 18.10 -9.41
C GLY A 76 -11.74 16.93 -9.60
N SER A 77 -10.95 16.60 -8.57
CA SER A 77 -10.03 15.46 -8.55
C SER A 77 -10.40 14.47 -7.43
N GLY A 78 -9.65 13.38 -7.24
CA GLY A 78 -9.97 12.35 -6.23
C GLY A 78 -8.77 11.44 -6.00
N THR A 79 -9.02 10.15 -5.78
CA THR A 79 -7.99 9.09 -5.73
C THR A 79 -7.16 8.99 -7.00
N THR A 80 -7.74 9.36 -8.13
CA THR A 80 -7.04 9.52 -9.41
C THR A 80 -5.91 10.54 -9.35
N ALA A 81 -5.90 11.45 -8.37
CA ALA A 81 -4.76 12.36 -8.14
C ALA A 81 -3.49 11.60 -7.75
N VAL A 82 -3.61 10.55 -6.93
CA VAL A 82 -2.45 9.73 -6.54
C VAL A 82 -1.92 9.00 -7.76
N ASP A 83 -2.81 8.37 -8.54
CA ASP A 83 -2.46 7.63 -9.74
C ASP A 83 -1.77 8.52 -10.79
N ALA A 84 -2.21 9.78 -10.92
CA ALA A 84 -1.60 10.76 -11.83
C ALA A 84 -0.17 11.17 -11.46
N GLU A 85 0.22 11.04 -10.19
CA GLU A 85 1.57 11.36 -9.70
C GLU A 85 2.52 10.16 -9.74
N LEU A 86 2.02 8.96 -10.06
CA LEU A 86 2.84 7.76 -10.15
C LEU A 86 3.77 7.79 -11.38
N PRO A 87 4.99 7.22 -11.25
CA PRO A 87 5.83 6.99 -12.42
C PRO A 87 5.16 5.99 -13.38
N ARG A 88 5.49 6.11 -14.67
CA ARG A 88 5.03 5.16 -15.69
C ARG A 88 5.34 3.73 -15.29
N GLY A 89 4.34 2.85 -15.45
CA GLY A 89 4.47 1.43 -15.16
C GLY A 89 3.96 1.02 -13.77
N PHE A 90 3.26 1.91 -13.07
CA PHE A 90 2.53 1.61 -11.84
C PHE A 90 1.11 2.18 -11.91
N HIS A 91 0.20 1.57 -11.15
CA HIS A 91 -1.17 2.03 -10.98
C HIS A 91 -1.70 1.65 -9.60
N ILE A 92 -2.70 2.38 -9.11
CA ILE A 92 -3.43 2.01 -7.89
C ILE A 92 -4.56 1.05 -8.22
N VAL A 93 -4.77 0.08 -7.34
CA VAL A 93 -5.96 -0.78 -7.29
C VAL A 93 -6.57 -0.75 -5.89
N THR A 94 -7.85 -1.08 -5.81
CA THR A 94 -8.58 -1.29 -4.56
C THR A 94 -8.88 -2.77 -4.40
N LEU A 95 -8.67 -3.32 -3.20
CA LEU A 95 -9.17 -4.64 -2.86
C LEU A 95 -10.52 -4.48 -2.14
N THR A 96 -11.53 -5.15 -2.68
CA THR A 96 -12.90 -5.16 -2.15
C THR A 96 -13.33 -6.61 -1.91
N ASP A 97 -14.46 -6.83 -1.23
CA ASP A 97 -15.07 -8.16 -1.13
C ASP A 97 -15.36 -8.80 -2.51
N GLY A 98 -15.50 -7.98 -3.55
CA GLY A 98 -15.69 -8.40 -4.94
C GLY A 98 -14.40 -8.67 -5.71
N GLY A 99 -13.23 -8.51 -5.09
CA GLY A 99 -11.91 -8.65 -5.72
C GLY A 99 -11.22 -7.32 -5.99
N VAL A 100 -10.24 -7.36 -6.91
CA VAL A 100 -9.39 -6.21 -7.28
C VAL A 100 -10.13 -5.31 -8.27
N SER A 101 -10.25 -4.02 -7.95
CA SER A 101 -10.83 -2.99 -8.81
C SER A 101 -9.78 -1.95 -9.20
N ARG A 102 -9.76 -1.59 -10.50
CA ARG A 102 -9.01 -0.43 -11.02
C ARG A 102 -9.88 0.84 -11.10
N ASP A 103 -11.17 0.70 -10.79
CA ASP A 103 -12.09 1.84 -10.79
C ASP A 103 -11.92 2.62 -9.48
N LEU A 104 -11.04 3.62 -9.51
CA LEU A 104 -10.75 4.47 -8.36
C LEU A 104 -11.90 5.40 -8.00
N ASP A 105 -12.89 5.60 -8.88
CA ASP A 105 -14.07 6.43 -8.59
C ASP A 105 -15.01 5.75 -7.57
N THR A 106 -14.85 4.43 -7.36
CA THR A 106 -15.53 3.69 -6.29
C THR A 106 -14.97 4.00 -4.89
N PHE A 107 -13.86 4.74 -4.81
CA PHE A 107 -13.26 5.17 -3.55
C PHE A 107 -13.99 6.40 -2.98
N LEU A 108 -15.01 6.14 -2.17
CA LEU A 108 -15.72 7.16 -1.40
C LEU A 108 -14.98 7.52 -0.10
N GLY A 109 -13.72 7.89 -0.22
CA GLY A 109 -12.89 8.36 0.90
C GLY A 109 -12.07 7.23 1.50
N CYS A 110 -11.48 7.45 2.66
CA CYS A 110 -10.45 6.58 3.24
C CYS A 110 -11.03 5.37 3.98
N GLU A 111 -12.20 4.91 3.53
CA GLU A 111 -12.98 3.78 4.05
C GLU A 111 -12.93 2.63 3.04
N VAL A 112 -11.75 2.07 2.83
CA VAL A 112 -11.56 0.83 2.07
C VAL A 112 -10.79 -0.17 2.90
N LEU A 113 -10.99 -1.45 2.58
CA LEU A 113 -10.25 -2.54 3.21
C LEU A 113 -8.75 -2.40 2.93
N GLU A 114 -8.38 -2.15 1.66
CA GLU A 114 -6.99 -2.00 1.24
C GLU A 114 -6.91 -1.28 -0.11
N LEU A 115 -6.03 -0.29 -0.22
CA LEU A 115 -5.52 0.17 -1.52
C LEU A 115 -4.15 -0.43 -1.73
N ARG A 116 -3.80 -0.68 -2.99
CA ARG A 116 -2.54 -1.28 -3.35
C ARG A 116 -1.95 -0.60 -4.57
N LEU A 117 -0.66 -0.32 -4.54
CA LEU A 117 0.11 0.01 -5.73
C LEU A 117 0.59 -1.27 -6.39
N GLU A 118 0.24 -1.46 -7.67
CA GLU A 118 0.71 -2.57 -8.48
C GLU A 118 1.52 -2.09 -9.70
N PRO A 119 2.54 -2.83 -10.13
CA PRO A 119 3.22 -2.60 -11.39
C PRO A 119 2.32 -2.98 -12.58
N ASP A 120 2.43 -2.21 -13.66
CA ASP A 120 1.84 -2.59 -14.95
C ASP A 120 2.56 -3.80 -15.53
N TRP A 121 1.78 -4.77 -15.98
CA TRP A 121 2.30 -5.83 -16.83
C TRP A 121 2.69 -5.29 -18.22
N PRO A 122 3.86 -5.62 -18.81
CA PRO A 122 4.91 -6.52 -18.34
C PRO A 122 6.14 -5.80 -17.76
N TRP A 123 6.02 -4.52 -17.36
CA TRP A 123 7.15 -3.63 -17.04
C TRP A 123 8.12 -4.21 -16.00
N PHE A 124 7.63 -5.13 -15.15
CA PHE A 124 8.43 -5.83 -14.15
C PHE A 124 8.67 -7.31 -14.45
N GLY A 125 8.82 -7.67 -15.73
CA GLY A 125 9.16 -9.04 -16.13
C GLY A 125 8.12 -10.09 -15.73
N GLY A 126 6.89 -9.62 -15.55
CA GLY A 126 5.77 -10.43 -15.11
C GLY A 126 5.74 -10.82 -13.63
N ARG A 127 6.41 -10.03 -12.78
CA ARG A 127 6.41 -10.20 -11.33
C ARG A 127 5.21 -9.49 -10.71
N MET A 128 4.60 -10.13 -9.74
CA MET A 128 3.70 -9.49 -8.79
C MET A 128 4.57 -8.99 -7.63
N CYS A 129 4.81 -7.68 -7.59
CA CYS A 129 5.25 -6.97 -6.39
C CYS A 129 4.22 -5.89 -6.12
N TYR A 130 4.01 -5.50 -4.89
CA TYR A 130 3.04 -4.45 -4.58
C TYR A 130 3.41 -3.74 -3.29
N THR A 131 2.79 -2.58 -3.07
CA THR A 131 2.84 -1.89 -1.80
C THR A 131 1.44 -1.50 -1.39
N ASP A 132 1.03 -1.96 -0.21
CA ASP A 132 -0.28 -1.70 0.34
C ASP A 132 -0.29 -0.33 1.04
N ILE A 133 -1.43 0.35 0.92
CA ILE A 133 -1.73 1.61 1.60
C ILE A 133 -2.80 1.31 2.65
N TRP A 134 -2.40 1.46 3.90
CA TRP A 134 -3.23 1.27 5.06
C TRP A 134 -3.76 2.60 5.58
N PHE A 135 -5.05 2.65 5.88
CA PHE A 135 -5.68 3.84 6.44
C PHE A 135 -5.97 3.62 7.92
N LEU A 136 -5.15 4.23 8.78
CA LEU A 136 -5.19 3.99 10.21
C LEU A 136 -5.97 5.09 10.96
N ASP A 137 -6.73 4.69 11.96
CA ASP A 137 -7.34 5.58 12.94
C ASP A 137 -6.41 5.75 14.15
N HIS A 138 -6.48 6.90 14.84
CA HIS A 138 -5.74 7.11 16.10
C HIS A 138 -6.06 6.08 17.20
N GLU A 139 -7.24 5.48 17.12
CA GLU A 139 -7.71 4.44 18.05
C GLU A 139 -7.53 3.02 17.48
N SER A 140 -7.05 2.87 16.24
CA SER A 140 -6.88 1.57 15.62
C SER A 140 -5.82 0.78 16.37
N SER A 141 -6.23 -0.32 17.00
CA SER A 141 -5.30 -1.28 17.59
C SER A 141 -4.57 -2.11 16.52
N GLU A 142 -4.75 -1.86 15.22
CA GLU A 142 -4.09 -2.61 14.14
C GLU A 142 -2.56 -2.40 14.09
N GLY A 143 -2.06 -1.38 14.80
CA GLY A 143 -0.63 -1.26 15.13
C GLY A 143 -0.16 -2.11 16.32
N ALA A 144 -1.09 -2.76 17.05
CA ALA A 144 -0.83 -3.46 18.32
C ALA A 144 -1.50 -4.86 18.44
N ALA A 145 -2.44 -5.19 17.57
CA ALA A 145 -3.25 -6.40 17.64
C ALA A 145 -2.80 -7.39 16.57
N TYR A 146 -1.88 -8.27 16.98
CA TYR A 146 -1.82 -9.61 16.43
C TYR A 146 -3.15 -10.29 16.75
N GLN A 147 -4.17 -10.18 15.89
CA GLN A 147 -5.31 -11.11 15.93
C GLN A 147 -4.78 -12.45 15.45
N SER A 148 -4.28 -13.25 16.40
CA SER A 148 -4.13 -14.67 16.18
C SER A 148 -5.54 -15.24 15.99
N ASP A 149 -5.95 -15.44 14.74
CA ASP A 149 -6.94 -16.44 14.41
C ASP A 149 -6.34 -17.81 14.76
N SER A 150 -6.38 -18.12 16.04
CA SER A 150 -6.08 -19.44 16.58
C SER A 150 -7.17 -19.83 17.56
N ASP A 151 -8.42 -19.78 17.10
CA ASP A 151 -9.45 -20.68 17.60
C ASP A 151 -9.19 -22.08 17.03
N VAL A 152 -8.17 -22.75 17.58
CA VAL A 152 -8.07 -24.20 17.49
C VAL A 152 -9.00 -24.77 18.57
N PRO A 153 -10.07 -25.50 18.22
CA PRO A 153 -10.94 -26.11 19.22
C PRO A 153 -10.13 -27.14 19.99
N SER A 154 -10.02 -26.95 21.31
CA SER A 154 -9.55 -27.98 22.22
C SER A 154 -10.58 -29.11 22.22
N SER A 155 -10.32 -30.18 21.48
CA SER A 155 -10.97 -31.46 21.69
C SER A 155 -10.32 -32.14 22.89
N ARG A 156 -11.11 -32.32 23.95
CA ARG A 156 -10.93 -33.40 24.93
C ARG A 156 -11.89 -34.52 24.59
#